data_AF-A0A7J8YMC1-F1
#
_entry.id   AF-A0A7J8YMC1-F1
#
_cell.length_a   1.000
_cell.length_b   1.000
_cell.length_c   1.000
_cell.angle_alpha   90.00
_cell.angle_beta   90.00
_cell.angle_gamma   90.00
#
_symmetry.space_group_name_H-M   'P 1'
#
loop_
_entity.id
_entity.type
_entity.pdbx_description
1 polymer ?
#
loop_
_entity_poly.entity_id
_entity_poly.type
_entity_poly.pdbx_seq_one_letter_code
_entity_poly.pdbx_strand_id
1 'polypeptide(L)'
;MVENVRKAIGIDELVPDSLTTSMVDDVFYVLQSCLRRAISTSNISSVVAVLSGASSLLNNEYYEALQLKVREPNLGPKLFLGGVGVQKTGTEIATALNNIDLSSEYVLKLKHEIEEQCAEADFFGYVGGAGNRTPALQEVHLKGLEEVKQLPLMHPRVPVDLILEYVILLNIRQVFPAPTEREKVKSCLSELADLSNTFKQAQNAGMEQLAATVTPQIRPVLDSVATISYELSESEYAENEVNDPWVQRLLHAFEINVAWLQPLMTTNNYDSFVHLVIDFIVKRLEVIMMQKRFSQLGGLQLDRDTRALVSHFSGMTQRTVRDKFARLTQMATILNLEKVSEILDFWGENSGPMTWRLTPAEVRRVLSLRVDFKPEAIAALKL
;
A
#
# COMPACT_ATOMS: atom_id res chain seq x y z
N MET A 1 8.69 30.71 -8.30
CA MET A 1 8.22 29.34 -7.96
C MET A 1 9.29 28.33 -8.32
N VAL A 2 9.59 28.15 -9.62
CA VAL A 2 10.61 27.21 -10.13
C VAL A 2 11.94 27.30 -9.37
N GLU A 3 12.57 28.48 -9.32
CA GLU A 3 13.87 28.65 -8.63
C GLU A 3 13.83 28.30 -7.14
N ASN A 4 12.72 28.60 -6.46
CA ASN A 4 12.54 28.28 -5.04
C ASN A 4 12.39 26.78 -4.82
N VAL A 5 11.66 26.08 -5.69
CA VAL A 5 11.53 24.62 -5.63
C VAL A 5 12.88 23.95 -5.88
N ARG A 6 13.63 24.39 -6.90
CA ARG A 6 15.00 23.90 -7.15
C ARG A 6 15.93 24.12 -5.96
N LYS A 7 15.82 25.29 -5.32
CA LYS A 7 16.60 25.59 -4.12
C LYS A 7 16.21 24.67 -2.97
N ALA A 8 14.92 24.46 -2.73
CA ALA A 8 14.42 23.53 -1.70
C ALA A 8 14.94 22.11 -1.90
N ILE A 9 14.95 21.61 -3.15
CA ILE A 9 15.55 20.32 -3.51
C ILE A 9 17.07 20.31 -3.25
N GLY A 10 17.77 21.40 -3.57
CA GLY A 10 19.22 21.49 -3.44
C GLY A 10 19.74 21.62 -2.00
N ILE A 11 18.93 22.12 -1.07
CA ILE A 11 19.26 22.24 0.36
C ILE A 11 18.70 21.08 1.20
N ASP A 12 18.25 20.01 0.55
CA ASP A 12 17.60 18.87 1.18
C ASP A 12 18.44 18.29 2.33
N GLU A 13 17.88 18.30 3.53
CA GLU A 13 18.54 17.83 4.74
C GLU A 13 17.67 16.78 5.46
N LEU A 14 18.32 15.78 6.06
CA LEU A 14 17.64 14.82 6.92
C LEU A 14 17.21 15.55 8.21
N VAL A 15 15.92 15.54 8.50
CA VAL A 15 15.39 16.22 9.68
C VAL A 15 15.68 15.36 10.92
N PRO A 16 16.28 15.91 11.99
CA PRO A 16 16.51 15.18 13.24
C PRO A 16 15.21 14.56 13.77
N ASP A 17 15.29 13.31 14.23
CA ASP A 17 14.14 12.53 14.73
C ASP A 17 12.99 12.33 13.73
N SER A 18 13.21 12.60 12.45
CA SER A 18 12.26 12.34 11.36
C SER A 18 12.71 11.18 10.46
N LEU A 19 11.72 10.56 9.83
CA LEU A 19 11.90 9.50 8.83
C LEU A 19 11.92 10.05 7.40
N THR A 20 11.75 11.36 7.25
CA THR A 20 11.71 12.11 6.00
C THR A 20 12.76 13.22 5.99
N THR A 21 12.98 13.82 4.83
CA THR A 21 13.84 15.00 4.69
C THR A 21 13.03 16.29 4.59
N SER A 22 13.69 17.44 4.80
CA SER A 22 13.04 18.76 4.75
C SER A 22 12.46 19.08 3.37
N MET A 23 13.00 18.47 2.32
CA MET A 23 12.60 18.72 0.93
C MET A 23 11.10 18.53 0.69
N VAL A 24 10.43 17.58 1.37
CA VAL A 24 8.98 17.42 1.20
C VAL A 24 8.24 18.65 1.72
N ASP A 25 8.48 19.05 2.97
CA ASP A 25 7.82 20.21 3.57
C ASP A 25 8.19 21.52 2.84
N ASP A 26 9.47 21.72 2.51
CA ASP A 26 9.96 22.92 1.85
C ASP A 26 9.35 23.13 0.46
N VAL A 27 9.30 22.07 -0.37
CA VAL A 27 8.72 22.13 -1.71
C VAL A 27 7.23 22.42 -1.62
N PHE A 28 6.48 21.69 -0.80
CA PHE A 28 5.04 21.87 -0.70
C PHE A 28 4.66 23.22 -0.08
N TYR A 29 5.44 23.73 0.87
CA TYR A 29 5.27 25.09 1.40
C TYR A 29 5.44 26.17 0.32
N VAL A 30 6.47 26.03 -0.54
CA VAL A 30 6.68 26.95 -1.66
C VAL A 30 5.51 26.91 -2.64
N LEU A 31 5.03 25.72 -2.99
CA LEU A 31 3.90 25.55 -3.91
C LEU A 31 2.62 26.15 -3.32
N GLN A 32 2.29 25.81 -2.08
CA GLN A 32 1.14 26.34 -1.35
C GLN A 32 1.17 27.88 -1.30
N SER A 33 2.32 28.47 -0.94
CA SER A 33 2.50 29.93 -0.87
C SER A 33 2.36 30.61 -2.24
N CYS A 34 2.80 29.96 -3.33
CA CYS A 34 2.63 30.46 -4.68
C CYS A 34 1.15 30.39 -5.13
N LEU A 35 0.48 29.29 -4.84
CA LEU A 35 -0.92 29.06 -5.21
C LEU A 35 -1.88 29.98 -4.46
N ARG A 36 -1.69 30.14 -3.15
CA ARG A 36 -2.48 31.09 -2.34
C ARG A 36 -2.41 32.52 -2.88
N ARG A 37 -1.20 32.97 -3.25
CA ARG A 37 -1.01 34.28 -3.88
C ARG A 37 -1.69 34.37 -5.24
N ALA A 38 -1.62 33.32 -6.05
CA ALA A 38 -2.29 33.29 -7.35
C ALA A 38 -3.81 33.41 -7.19
N ILE A 39 -4.42 32.67 -6.25
CA ILE A 39 -5.85 32.73 -5.94
C ILE A 39 -6.26 34.13 -5.46
N SER A 40 -5.44 34.77 -4.62
CA SER A 40 -5.70 36.14 -4.12
C SER A 40 -5.76 37.21 -5.21
N THR A 41 -5.27 36.94 -6.42
CA THR A 41 -5.39 37.87 -7.55
C THR A 41 -6.76 37.85 -8.22
N SER A 42 -7.60 36.84 -7.90
CA SER A 42 -8.88 36.56 -8.56
C SER A 42 -8.78 36.47 -10.09
N ASN A 43 -7.58 36.18 -10.62
CA ASN A 43 -7.34 36.05 -12.06
C ASN A 43 -7.14 34.57 -12.42
N ILE A 44 -8.09 34.01 -13.17
CA ILE A 44 -8.08 32.62 -13.60
C ILE A 44 -6.79 32.25 -14.36
N SER A 45 -6.29 33.14 -15.21
CA SER A 45 -5.08 32.89 -16.00
C SER A 45 -3.87 32.74 -15.09
N SER A 46 -3.80 33.53 -14.02
CA SER A 46 -2.75 33.43 -13.00
C SER A 46 -2.88 32.14 -12.18
N VAL A 47 -4.10 31.78 -11.76
CA VAL A 47 -4.36 30.55 -11.00
C VAL A 47 -4.01 29.31 -11.81
N VAL A 48 -4.51 29.21 -13.05
CA VAL A 48 -4.21 28.09 -13.96
C VAL A 48 -2.73 28.01 -14.28
N ALA A 49 -2.07 29.13 -14.60
CA ALA A 49 -0.64 29.12 -14.90
C ALA A 49 0.21 28.63 -13.72
N VAL A 50 -0.12 29.03 -12.49
CA VAL A 50 0.60 28.60 -11.29
C VAL A 50 0.27 27.15 -10.92
N LEU A 51 -0.99 26.71 -11.07
CA LEU A 51 -1.40 25.31 -10.90
C LEU A 51 -0.68 24.37 -11.86
N SER A 52 -0.76 24.63 -13.17
CA SER A 52 -0.07 23.82 -14.17
C SER A 52 1.46 23.85 -13.98
N GLY A 53 2.00 24.99 -13.56
CA GLY A 53 3.41 25.10 -13.19
C GLY A 53 3.79 24.23 -11.98
N ALA A 54 2.93 24.18 -10.96
CA ALA A 54 3.12 23.32 -9.78
C ALA A 54 3.05 21.84 -10.15
N SER A 55 2.03 21.42 -10.92
CA SER A 55 1.90 20.05 -11.43
C SER A 55 3.13 19.64 -12.25
N SER A 56 3.60 20.52 -13.12
CA SER A 56 4.81 20.27 -13.93
C SER A 56 6.07 20.13 -13.09
N LEU A 57 6.27 20.99 -12.08
CA LEU A 57 7.43 20.89 -11.19
C LEU A 57 7.41 19.60 -10.37
N LEU A 58 6.24 19.23 -9.85
CA LEU A 58 6.06 18.01 -9.07
C LEU A 58 6.28 16.75 -9.93
N ASN A 59 5.78 16.73 -11.17
CA ASN A 59 5.88 15.58 -12.08
C ASN A 59 7.26 15.43 -12.74
N ASN A 60 8.07 16.49 -12.76
CA ASN A 60 9.40 16.49 -13.39
C ASN A 60 10.50 16.58 -12.33
N GLU A 61 11.02 17.77 -12.06
CA GLU A 61 12.22 18.00 -11.24
C GLU A 61 12.14 17.38 -9.84
N TYR A 62 10.97 17.51 -9.18
CA TYR A 62 10.77 16.94 -7.85
C TYR A 62 10.65 15.41 -7.88
N TYR A 63 9.89 14.86 -8.81
CA TYR A 63 9.78 13.42 -9.01
C TYR A 63 11.14 12.79 -9.34
N GLU A 64 11.93 13.43 -10.20
CA GLU A 64 13.28 12.98 -10.55
C GLU A 64 14.21 12.99 -9.33
N ALA A 65 14.19 14.05 -8.51
CA ALA A 65 14.98 14.13 -7.29
C ALA A 65 14.67 12.99 -6.30
N LEU A 66 13.39 12.63 -6.15
CA LEU A 66 12.97 11.49 -5.33
C LEU A 66 13.40 10.14 -5.94
N GLN A 67 13.21 9.97 -7.26
CA GLN A 67 13.52 8.73 -7.97
C GLN A 67 15.02 8.43 -8.01
N LEU A 68 15.88 9.45 -8.11
CA LEU A 68 17.33 9.26 -8.15
C LEU A 68 17.85 8.51 -6.92
N LYS A 69 17.25 8.77 -5.75
CA LYS A 69 17.63 8.10 -4.50
C LYS A 69 17.13 6.65 -4.41
N VAL A 70 16.00 6.33 -5.06
CA VAL A 70 15.44 4.97 -5.09
C VAL A 70 16.12 4.10 -6.15
N ARG A 71 16.50 4.69 -7.29
CA ARG A 71 17.15 4.01 -8.43
C ARG A 71 18.64 3.78 -8.20
N GLU A 72 18.97 3.22 -7.04
CA GLU A 72 20.34 2.92 -6.67
C GLU A 72 20.86 1.70 -7.48
N PRO A 73 21.87 1.86 -8.35
CA PRO A 73 22.46 0.74 -9.08
C PRO A 73 23.17 -0.21 -8.12
N ASN A 74 23.02 -1.51 -8.37
CA ASN A 74 23.61 -2.58 -7.54
C ASN A 74 23.15 -2.51 -6.08
N LEU A 75 21.86 -2.21 -5.87
CA LEU A 75 21.29 -2.04 -4.54
C LEU A 75 21.57 -3.23 -3.60
N GLY A 76 21.32 -4.46 -4.04
CA GLY A 76 21.52 -5.65 -3.20
C GLY A 76 22.94 -5.77 -2.64
N PRO A 77 24.00 -5.75 -3.48
CA PRO A 77 25.37 -5.72 -2.99
C PRO A 77 25.66 -4.58 -2.02
N LYS A 78 25.12 -3.37 -2.24
CA LYS A 78 25.33 -2.24 -1.32
C LYS A 78 24.65 -2.45 0.04
N LEU A 79 23.47 -3.07 0.06
CA LEU A 79 22.71 -3.34 1.28
C LEU A 79 23.20 -4.55 2.08
N PHE A 80 23.87 -5.51 1.45
CA PHE A 80 24.25 -6.76 2.14
C PHE A 80 25.75 -7.02 2.20
N LEU A 81 26.55 -6.41 1.31
CA LEU A 81 28.00 -6.63 1.20
C LEU A 81 28.82 -5.33 1.38
N GLY A 82 28.16 -4.18 1.57
CA GLY A 82 28.79 -2.85 1.60
C GLY A 82 29.52 -2.49 2.90
N GLY A 83 29.59 -3.38 3.89
CA GLY A 83 30.18 -3.10 5.20
C GLY A 83 29.55 -1.87 5.85
N VAL A 84 30.36 -0.86 6.18
CA VAL A 84 29.90 0.41 6.80
C VAL A 84 28.95 1.19 5.88
N GLY A 85 29.01 0.99 4.56
CA GLY A 85 28.14 1.64 3.58
C GLY A 85 26.68 1.16 3.59
N VAL A 86 26.42 -0.02 4.16
CA VAL A 86 25.07 -0.63 4.23
C VAL A 86 24.08 0.29 4.93
N GLN A 87 24.44 0.79 6.12
CA GLN A 87 23.55 1.62 6.93
C GLN A 87 23.22 2.94 6.24
N LYS A 88 24.21 3.54 5.57
CA LYS A 88 24.01 4.77 4.80
C LYS A 88 23.04 4.54 3.64
N THR A 89 23.30 3.54 2.79
CA THR A 89 22.45 3.25 1.63
C THR A 89 21.03 2.82 2.06
N GLY A 90 20.93 2.03 3.14
CA GLY A 90 19.64 1.64 3.70
C GLY A 90 18.83 2.84 4.20
N THR A 91 19.48 3.77 4.90
CA THR A 91 18.85 5.03 5.35
C THR A 91 18.40 5.87 4.16
N GLU A 92 19.28 6.09 3.18
CA GLU A 92 18.97 6.92 1.99
C GLU A 92 17.74 6.41 1.24
N ILE A 93 17.61 5.09 1.07
CA ILE A 93 16.50 4.48 0.33
C ILE A 93 15.22 4.43 1.16
N ALA A 94 15.31 4.07 2.44
CA ALA A 94 14.17 4.09 3.33
C ALA A 94 13.57 5.50 3.43
N THR A 95 14.41 6.52 3.61
CA THR A 95 14.00 7.92 3.64
C THR A 95 13.42 8.37 2.29
N ALA A 96 14.03 7.99 1.16
CA ALA A 96 13.48 8.34 -0.15
C ALA A 96 12.08 7.75 -0.37
N LEU A 97 11.86 6.50 0.05
CA LEU A 97 10.56 5.85 -0.04
C LEU A 97 9.52 6.49 0.90
N ASN A 98 9.92 6.88 2.12
CA ASN A 98 9.08 7.66 3.03
C ASN A 98 8.69 9.01 2.43
N ASN A 99 9.65 9.71 1.81
CA ASN A 99 9.39 10.97 1.14
C ASN A 99 8.38 10.80 0.00
N ILE A 100 8.53 9.79 -0.88
CA ILE A 100 7.59 9.54 -1.99
C ILE A 100 6.17 9.27 -1.47
N ASP A 101 6.04 8.45 -0.41
CA ASP A 101 4.74 8.17 0.22
C ASP A 101 4.10 9.46 0.75
N LEU A 102 4.86 10.23 1.54
CA LEU A 102 4.40 11.50 2.11
C LEU A 102 4.06 12.53 1.03
N SER A 103 4.86 12.62 -0.04
CA SER A 103 4.56 13.46 -1.20
C SER A 103 3.21 13.14 -1.80
N SER A 104 2.84 11.85 -1.90
CA SER A 104 1.54 11.45 -2.45
C SER A 104 0.37 12.00 -1.62
N GLU A 105 0.50 12.01 -0.29
CA GLU A 105 -0.49 12.62 0.60
C GLU A 105 -0.50 14.14 0.49
N TYR A 106 0.69 14.75 0.41
CA TYR A 106 0.83 16.20 0.34
C TYR A 106 0.28 16.77 -0.97
N VAL A 107 0.36 16.03 -2.09
CA VAL A 107 -0.32 16.41 -3.33
C VAL A 107 -1.85 16.50 -3.13
N LEU A 108 -2.44 15.53 -2.44
CA LEU A 108 -3.88 15.55 -2.15
C LEU A 108 -4.26 16.65 -1.15
N LYS A 109 -3.44 16.87 -0.11
CA LYS A 109 -3.64 17.99 0.84
C LYS A 109 -3.57 19.33 0.13
N LEU A 110 -2.57 19.53 -0.74
CA LEU A 110 -2.41 20.73 -1.54
C LEU A 110 -3.62 20.95 -2.47
N LYS A 111 -4.12 19.90 -3.12
CA LYS A 111 -5.34 19.96 -3.93
C LYS A 111 -6.53 20.43 -3.10
N HIS A 112 -6.76 19.81 -1.94
CA HIS A 112 -7.88 20.17 -1.06
C HIS A 112 -7.77 21.59 -0.50
N GLU A 113 -6.59 22.04 -0.10
CA GLU A 113 -6.40 23.43 0.33
C GLU A 113 -6.67 24.44 -0.78
N ILE A 114 -6.33 24.12 -2.03
CA ILE A 114 -6.66 24.99 -3.17
C ILE A 114 -8.17 25.04 -3.37
N GLU A 115 -8.84 23.89 -3.30
CA GLU A 115 -10.30 23.79 -3.38
C GLU A 115 -10.97 24.63 -2.28
N GLU A 116 -10.43 24.61 -1.06
CA GLU A 116 -10.91 25.41 0.09
C GLU A 116 -10.60 26.90 -0.05
N GLN A 117 -9.40 27.29 -0.49
CA GLN A 117 -9.05 28.70 -0.69
C GLN A 117 -9.84 29.34 -1.85
N CYS A 118 -10.20 28.54 -2.86
CA CYS A 118 -11.17 28.97 -3.87
C CYS A 118 -12.59 29.13 -3.28
N ALA A 119 -12.87 28.64 -2.08
CA ALA A 119 -14.13 28.90 -1.37
C ALA A 119 -14.03 30.14 -0.44
N GLU A 120 -12.90 30.36 0.23
CA GLU A 120 -12.74 31.47 1.19
C GLU A 120 -12.54 32.86 0.55
N ALA A 121 -11.92 32.93 -0.63
CA ALA A 121 -11.69 34.19 -1.34
C ALA A 121 -13.01 34.96 -1.64
N ASP A 122 -14.14 34.25 -1.65
CA ASP A 122 -15.48 34.85 -1.76
C ASP A 122 -15.96 35.50 -0.45
N PHE A 123 -15.64 34.97 0.74
CA PHE A 123 -16.13 35.51 2.02
C PHE A 123 -15.60 36.94 2.26
N PHE A 124 -14.33 37.20 1.94
CA PHE A 124 -13.74 38.54 2.07
C PHE A 124 -14.14 39.49 0.93
N GLY A 125 -14.38 38.97 -0.28
CA GLY A 125 -14.99 39.75 -1.38
C GLY A 125 -16.41 40.21 -1.06
N TYR A 126 -17.16 39.40 -0.31
CA TYR A 126 -18.52 39.69 0.15
C TYR A 126 -18.57 40.79 1.23
N VAL A 127 -17.58 40.84 2.14
CA VAL A 127 -17.51 41.84 3.22
C VAL A 127 -16.91 43.17 2.76
N GLY A 128 -15.99 43.15 1.78
CA GLY A 128 -15.33 44.35 1.25
C GLY A 128 -16.09 45.12 0.16
N GLY A 129 -17.21 44.57 -0.34
CA GLY A 129 -17.93 45.05 -1.53
C GLY A 129 -19.38 45.46 -1.29
N ALA A 130 -19.69 46.18 -0.20
CA ALA A 130 -21.05 46.66 0.09
C ALA A 130 -21.57 47.79 -0.83
N GLY A 131 -20.92 48.05 -1.97
CA GLY A 131 -21.30 49.11 -2.91
C GLY A 131 -21.46 48.56 -4.33
N ASN A 132 -22.71 48.31 -4.72
CA ASN A 132 -23.14 47.89 -6.06
C ASN A 132 -22.77 46.46 -6.49
N ARG A 133 -23.69 45.51 -6.27
CA ARG A 133 -24.35 44.80 -7.40
C ARG A 133 -25.56 43.91 -7.01
N THR A 134 -26.46 43.87 -7.99
CA THR A 134 -27.80 43.27 -8.21
C THR A 134 -28.40 42.21 -7.25
N PRO A 135 -29.73 42.29 -6.96
CA PRO A 135 -30.51 41.32 -6.17
C PRO A 135 -30.46 39.86 -6.64
N ALA A 136 -30.05 39.59 -7.88
CA ALA A 136 -30.02 38.26 -8.47
C ALA A 136 -28.99 37.31 -7.81
N LEU A 137 -27.90 37.82 -7.23
CA LEU A 137 -26.86 36.98 -6.62
C LEU A 137 -27.23 36.50 -5.21
N GLN A 138 -28.00 37.29 -4.48
CA GLN A 138 -28.56 36.89 -3.18
C GLN A 138 -29.63 35.80 -3.34
N GLU A 139 -30.35 35.83 -4.47
CA GLU A 139 -31.34 34.82 -4.85
C GLU A 139 -30.69 33.48 -5.25
N VAL A 140 -29.49 33.48 -5.87
CA VAL A 140 -28.74 32.26 -6.22
C VAL A 140 -28.16 31.59 -4.97
N HIS A 141 -27.69 32.36 -3.99
CA HIS A 141 -27.20 31.81 -2.72
C HIS A 141 -28.33 31.20 -1.87
N LEU A 142 -29.50 31.87 -1.78
CA LEU A 142 -30.68 31.31 -1.13
C LEU A 142 -31.20 30.07 -1.88
N LYS A 143 -31.31 30.12 -3.21
CA LYS A 143 -31.74 28.95 -4.02
C LYS A 143 -30.77 27.78 -3.91
N GLY A 144 -29.46 28.00 -3.86
CA GLY A 144 -28.48 26.93 -3.65
C GLY A 144 -28.62 26.29 -2.27
N LEU A 145 -28.85 27.08 -1.22
CA LEU A 145 -29.12 26.58 0.14
C LEU A 145 -30.51 25.91 0.27
N GLU A 146 -31.52 26.40 -0.47
CA GLU A 146 -32.85 25.78 -0.54
C GLU A 146 -32.82 24.46 -1.33
N GLU A 147 -32.07 24.37 -2.43
CA GLU A 147 -31.85 23.15 -3.22
C GLU A 147 -31.08 22.09 -2.41
N VAL A 148 -30.10 22.50 -1.60
CA VAL A 148 -29.41 21.63 -0.65
C VAL A 148 -30.34 21.14 0.47
N LYS A 149 -31.35 21.93 0.87
CA LYS A 149 -32.39 21.52 1.83
C LYS A 149 -33.49 20.65 1.20
N GLN A 150 -33.71 20.74 -0.12
CA GLN A 150 -34.70 19.95 -0.85
C GLN A 150 -34.14 18.65 -1.45
N LEU A 151 -32.82 18.53 -1.57
CA LEU A 151 -32.17 17.24 -1.71
C LEU A 151 -32.49 16.40 -0.47
N PRO A 152 -32.97 15.15 -0.63
CA PRO A 152 -33.38 14.32 0.49
C PRO A 152 -32.18 14.03 1.38
N LEU A 153 -31.96 14.87 2.40
CA LEU A 153 -31.27 14.47 3.60
C LEU A 153 -32.13 13.36 4.20
N MET A 154 -31.65 12.12 4.09
CA MET A 154 -31.83 10.97 4.99
C MET A 154 -31.83 9.66 4.19
N HIS A 155 -30.67 9.29 3.63
CA HIS A 155 -30.31 7.87 3.55
C HIS A 155 -28.87 7.71 4.06
N PRO A 156 -28.58 6.79 5.00
CA PRO A 156 -27.26 6.63 5.64
C PRO A 156 -26.21 5.99 4.71
N ARG A 157 -26.24 6.28 3.41
CA ARG A 157 -25.33 5.70 2.40
C ARG A 157 -24.74 6.70 1.41
N VAL A 158 -24.97 8.00 1.56
CA VAL A 158 -24.21 8.97 0.75
C VAL A 158 -22.82 9.09 1.37
N PRO A 159 -21.75 8.67 0.67
CA PRO A 159 -20.39 8.80 1.17
C PRO A 159 -20.09 10.27 1.46
N VAL A 160 -19.41 10.55 2.57
CA VAL A 160 -18.98 11.91 2.94
C VAL A 160 -18.19 12.56 1.79
N ASP A 161 -17.47 11.76 1.02
CA ASP A 161 -16.70 12.17 -0.17
C ASP A 161 -17.57 12.82 -1.25
N LEU A 162 -18.79 12.31 -1.51
CA LEU A 162 -19.72 12.86 -2.50
C LEU A 162 -20.33 14.19 -2.04
N ILE A 163 -20.54 14.36 -0.73
CA ILE A 163 -21.02 15.61 -0.15
C ILE A 163 -19.92 16.67 -0.21
N LEU A 164 -18.69 16.29 0.12
CA LEU A 164 -17.53 17.16 0.04
C LEU A 164 -17.28 17.59 -1.42
N GLU A 165 -17.33 16.66 -2.37
CA GLU A 165 -17.20 16.94 -3.80
C GLU A 165 -18.31 17.89 -4.29
N TYR A 166 -19.56 17.70 -3.88
CA TYR A 166 -20.67 18.60 -4.24
C TYR A 166 -20.51 20.02 -3.65
N VAL A 167 -20.05 20.14 -2.40
CA VAL A 167 -19.75 21.42 -1.75
C VAL A 167 -18.58 22.12 -2.45
N ILE A 168 -17.50 21.40 -2.78
CA ILE A 168 -16.37 21.90 -3.55
C ILE A 168 -16.82 22.41 -4.94
N LEU A 169 -17.69 21.64 -5.63
CA LEU A 169 -18.24 22.00 -6.93
C LEU A 169 -19.13 23.24 -6.90
N LEU A 170 -19.86 23.47 -5.81
CA LEU A 170 -20.66 24.68 -5.57
C LEU A 170 -19.80 25.90 -5.22
N ASN A 171 -18.61 25.70 -4.64
CA ASN A 171 -17.72 26.78 -4.22
C ASN A 171 -16.85 27.30 -5.37
N ILE A 172 -16.30 26.41 -6.22
CA ILE A 172 -15.60 26.79 -7.47
C ILE A 172 -16.52 27.58 -8.43
N ARG A 173 -17.85 27.39 -8.31
CA ARG A 173 -18.88 28.12 -9.08
C ARG A 173 -18.91 29.63 -8.86
N GLN A 174 -18.39 30.13 -7.74
CA GLN A 174 -18.62 31.50 -7.28
C GLN A 174 -17.40 32.43 -7.50
N VAL A 175 -16.16 31.96 -7.29
CA VAL A 175 -14.92 32.70 -7.65
C VAL A 175 -14.72 32.84 -9.16
N PHE A 176 -15.13 31.84 -9.93
CA PHE A 176 -15.03 31.84 -11.39
C PHE A 176 -16.43 31.75 -12.01
N PRO A 177 -17.04 32.89 -12.38
CA PRO A 177 -18.42 32.91 -12.84
C PRO A 177 -18.61 32.20 -14.18
N ALA A 178 -17.56 32.13 -15.02
CA ALA A 178 -17.63 31.45 -16.30
C ALA A 178 -17.47 29.92 -16.16
N PRO A 179 -18.38 29.10 -16.71
CA PRO A 179 -18.27 27.64 -16.70
C PRO A 179 -16.93 27.12 -17.26
N THR A 180 -16.42 27.76 -18.31
CA THR A 180 -15.17 27.42 -18.99
C THR A 180 -13.93 27.67 -18.12
N GLU A 181 -13.98 28.66 -17.22
CA GLU A 181 -12.89 28.94 -16.26
C GLU A 181 -12.83 27.85 -15.19
N ARG A 182 -13.99 27.39 -14.73
CA ARG A 182 -14.11 26.32 -13.74
C ARG A 182 -13.65 24.98 -14.26
N GLU A 183 -13.97 24.67 -15.51
CA GLU A 183 -13.49 23.46 -16.16
C GLU A 183 -11.96 23.44 -16.25
N LYS A 184 -11.32 24.58 -16.50
CA LYS A 184 -9.85 24.67 -16.51
C LYS A 184 -9.25 24.40 -15.13
N VAL A 185 -9.77 25.02 -14.07
CA VAL A 185 -9.28 24.76 -12.70
C VAL A 185 -9.48 23.30 -12.32
N LYS A 186 -10.66 22.73 -12.61
CA LYS A 186 -10.94 21.32 -12.35
C LYS A 186 -10.00 20.38 -13.10
N SER A 187 -9.70 20.67 -14.36
CA SER A 187 -8.72 19.91 -15.13
C SER A 187 -7.37 19.91 -14.42
N CYS A 188 -6.86 21.07 -14.00
CA CYS A 188 -5.59 21.16 -13.28
C CYS A 188 -5.62 20.45 -11.91
N LEU A 189 -6.73 20.50 -11.19
CA LEU A 189 -6.91 19.79 -9.91
C LEU A 189 -6.98 18.27 -10.12
N SER A 190 -7.56 17.81 -11.23
CA SER A 190 -7.53 16.40 -11.64
C SER A 190 -6.12 15.95 -11.96
N GLU A 191 -5.35 16.75 -12.70
CA GLU A 191 -3.94 16.47 -12.99
C GLU A 191 -3.09 16.33 -11.71
N LEU A 192 -3.36 17.16 -10.69
CA LEU A 192 -2.74 17.01 -9.37
C LEU A 192 -3.16 15.70 -8.69
N ALA A 193 -4.45 15.32 -8.74
CA ALA A 193 -4.91 14.05 -8.18
C ALA A 193 -4.24 12.85 -8.86
N ASP A 194 -4.10 12.89 -10.19
CA ASP A 194 -3.41 11.86 -10.97
C ASP A 194 -1.93 11.76 -10.58
N LEU A 195 -1.29 12.88 -10.27
CA LEU A 195 0.10 12.90 -9.81
C LEU A 195 0.30 12.21 -8.45
N SER A 196 -0.67 12.31 -7.53
CA SER A 196 -0.66 11.51 -6.30
C SER A 196 -0.62 10.01 -6.62
N ASN A 197 -1.37 9.55 -7.63
CA ASN A 197 -1.33 8.16 -8.07
C ASN A 197 0.02 7.77 -8.68
N THR A 198 0.65 8.67 -9.43
CA THR A 198 2.02 8.48 -9.94
C THR A 198 3.03 8.29 -8.81
N PHE A 199 2.97 9.10 -7.75
CA PHE A 199 3.82 8.91 -6.56
C PHE A 199 3.58 7.57 -5.87
N LYS A 200 2.31 7.15 -5.72
CA LYS A 200 1.97 5.83 -5.16
C LYS A 200 2.52 4.67 -5.99
N GLN A 201 2.42 4.76 -7.33
CA GLN A 201 3.00 3.76 -8.24
C GLN A 201 4.54 3.71 -8.11
N ALA A 202 5.19 4.87 -8.03
CA ALA A 202 6.61 4.98 -7.80
C ALA A 202 7.05 4.37 -6.45
N GLN A 203 6.30 4.62 -5.38
CA GLN A 203 6.55 4.05 -4.07
C GLN A 203 6.42 2.53 -4.11
N ASN A 204 5.36 1.99 -4.74
CA ASN A 204 5.17 0.55 -4.87
C ASN A 204 6.32 -0.10 -5.65
N ALA A 205 6.72 0.48 -6.79
CA ALA A 205 7.84 -0.03 -7.57
C ALA A 205 9.16 0.01 -6.79
N GLY A 206 9.39 1.07 -6.01
CA GLY A 206 10.56 1.16 -5.13
C GLY A 206 10.55 0.12 -4.00
N MET A 207 9.40 -0.15 -3.40
CA MET A 207 9.23 -1.21 -2.40
C MET A 207 9.48 -2.60 -2.99
N GLU A 208 8.96 -2.87 -4.19
CA GLU A 208 9.21 -4.13 -4.90
C GLU A 208 10.70 -4.30 -5.21
N GLN A 209 11.38 -3.24 -5.64
CA GLN A 209 12.82 -3.27 -5.89
C GLN A 209 13.60 -3.56 -4.59
N LEU A 210 13.25 -2.92 -3.47
CA LEU A 210 13.85 -3.17 -2.17
C LEU A 210 13.63 -4.63 -1.73
N ALA A 211 12.40 -5.13 -1.83
CA ALA A 211 12.06 -6.52 -1.54
C ALA A 211 12.84 -7.50 -2.45
N ALA A 212 13.00 -7.19 -3.73
CA ALA A 212 13.79 -7.99 -4.67
C ALA A 212 15.28 -8.09 -4.30
N THR A 213 15.80 -7.19 -3.45
CA THR A 213 17.16 -7.31 -2.92
C THR A 213 17.27 -8.21 -1.70
N VAL A 214 16.17 -8.35 -0.95
CA VAL A 214 16.08 -9.13 0.29
C VAL A 214 15.73 -10.59 0.01
N THR A 215 14.82 -10.84 -0.93
CA THR A 215 14.36 -12.21 -1.25
C THR A 215 15.50 -13.18 -1.63
N PRO A 216 16.58 -12.79 -2.33
CA PRO A 216 17.71 -13.68 -2.60
C PRO A 216 18.49 -14.10 -1.35
N GLN A 217 18.48 -13.29 -0.28
CA GLN A 217 19.15 -13.63 0.99
C GLN A 217 18.39 -14.71 1.76
N ILE A 218 17.06 -14.72 1.64
CA ILE A 218 16.16 -15.67 2.31
C ILE A 218 16.04 -16.97 1.52
N ARG A 219 16.19 -16.89 0.19
CA ARG A 219 15.99 -18.01 -0.74
C ARG A 219 16.74 -19.30 -0.39
N PRO A 220 18.03 -19.28 0.01
CA PRO A 220 18.75 -20.52 0.33
C PRO A 220 18.10 -21.31 1.47
N VAL A 221 17.58 -20.62 2.49
CA VAL A 221 16.89 -21.26 3.61
C VAL A 221 15.57 -21.86 3.13
N LEU A 222 14.81 -21.14 2.30
CA LEU A 222 13.57 -21.68 1.70
C LEU A 222 13.84 -22.90 0.83
N ASP A 223 14.88 -22.87 -0.01
CA ASP A 223 15.21 -23.98 -0.88
C ASP A 223 15.67 -25.22 -0.08
N SER A 224 16.25 -25.03 1.11
CA SER A 224 16.56 -26.15 2.02
C SER A 224 15.31 -26.86 2.56
N VAL A 225 14.15 -26.20 2.61
CA VAL A 225 12.88 -26.84 3.03
C VAL A 225 12.51 -27.99 2.08
N ALA A 226 12.94 -27.95 0.82
CA ALA A 226 12.66 -29.01 -0.14
C ALA A 226 13.18 -30.39 0.32
N THR A 227 14.28 -30.44 1.09
CA THR A 227 14.89 -31.69 1.55
C THR A 227 14.28 -32.25 2.84
N ILE A 228 13.42 -31.49 3.53
CA ILE A 228 12.77 -31.93 4.77
C ILE A 228 11.60 -32.88 4.46
N SER A 229 11.57 -34.06 5.09
CA SER A 229 10.48 -35.03 4.93
C SER A 229 9.23 -34.59 5.69
N TYR A 230 8.06 -34.87 5.11
CA TYR A 230 6.75 -34.85 5.80
C TYR A 230 6.07 -36.24 5.80
N GLU A 231 6.79 -37.27 5.36
CA GLU A 231 6.45 -38.66 5.63
C GLU A 231 7.12 -39.01 6.97
N LEU A 232 6.40 -38.82 8.07
CA LEU A 232 6.94 -38.86 9.43
C LEU A 232 6.38 -40.05 10.19
N SER A 233 7.25 -40.72 10.93
CA SER A 233 6.91 -41.62 12.03
C SER A 233 6.60 -40.83 13.31
N GLU A 234 6.03 -41.52 14.32
CA GLU A 234 5.80 -40.91 15.64
C GLU A 234 7.10 -40.41 16.28
N SER A 235 8.20 -41.16 16.15
CA SER A 235 9.51 -40.76 16.70
C SER A 235 10.07 -39.52 16.01
N GLU A 236 9.97 -39.42 14.69
CA GLU A 236 10.44 -38.25 13.94
C GLU A 236 9.56 -37.03 14.21
N TYR A 237 8.24 -37.21 14.32
CA TYR A 237 7.33 -36.13 14.70
C TYR A 237 7.64 -35.60 16.11
N ALA A 238 7.88 -36.50 17.07
CA ALA A 238 8.28 -36.15 18.44
C ALA A 238 9.63 -35.41 18.47
N GLU A 239 10.62 -35.87 17.70
CA GLU A 239 11.92 -35.22 17.58
C GLU A 239 11.80 -33.80 17.02
N ASN A 240 10.97 -33.61 15.99
CA ASN A 240 10.72 -32.30 15.39
C ASN A 240 10.01 -31.31 16.34
N GLU A 241 9.32 -31.77 17.39
CA GLU A 241 8.77 -30.86 18.40
C GLU A 241 9.84 -30.21 19.28
N VAL A 242 10.95 -30.94 19.50
CA VAL A 242 12.09 -30.45 20.27
C VAL A 242 13.08 -29.71 19.36
N ASN A 243 13.32 -30.26 18.17
CA ASN A 243 14.28 -29.76 17.19
C ASN A 243 13.55 -29.32 15.93
N ASP A 244 13.13 -28.04 15.90
CA ASP A 244 12.46 -27.50 14.71
C ASP A 244 13.32 -27.67 13.44
N PRO A 245 12.77 -28.28 12.37
CA PRO A 245 13.57 -28.64 11.21
C PRO A 245 13.94 -27.45 10.30
N TRP A 246 13.11 -26.40 10.25
CA TRP A 246 13.33 -25.29 9.31
C TRP A 246 12.64 -23.96 9.65
N VAL A 247 11.51 -23.96 10.37
CA VAL A 247 10.70 -22.75 10.62
C VAL A 247 11.52 -21.70 11.35
N GLN A 248 12.18 -22.06 12.45
CA GLN A 248 13.00 -21.14 13.24
C GLN A 248 14.16 -20.56 12.43
N ARG A 249 14.79 -21.39 11.57
CA ARG A 249 15.85 -20.93 10.67
C ARG A 249 15.32 -19.92 9.65
N LEU A 250 14.13 -20.13 9.11
CA LEU A 250 13.49 -19.18 8.18
C LEU A 250 13.11 -17.88 8.88
N LEU A 251 12.50 -17.95 10.06
CA LEU A 251 12.12 -16.77 10.83
C LEU A 251 13.34 -15.91 11.17
N HIS A 252 14.41 -16.55 11.65
CA HIS A 252 15.68 -15.87 11.92
C HIS A 252 16.30 -15.22 10.66
N ALA A 253 16.29 -15.93 9.53
CA ALA A 253 16.77 -15.38 8.26
C ALA A 253 15.93 -14.19 7.79
N PHE A 254 14.61 -14.21 8.00
CA PHE A 254 13.76 -13.07 7.73
C PHE A 254 14.12 -11.87 8.62
N GLU A 255 14.19 -12.07 9.94
CA GLU A 255 14.47 -11.01 10.90
C GLU A 255 15.79 -10.29 10.61
N ILE A 256 16.88 -11.04 10.40
CA ILE A 256 18.21 -10.46 10.13
C ILE A 256 18.18 -9.59 8.87
N ASN A 257 17.42 -9.98 7.85
CA ASN A 257 17.41 -9.26 6.57
C ASN A 257 16.39 -8.10 6.52
N VAL A 258 15.42 -8.05 7.44
CA VAL A 258 14.28 -7.12 7.39
C VAL A 258 14.24 -6.16 8.58
N ALA A 259 14.48 -6.64 9.81
CA ALA A 259 14.18 -5.88 11.03
C ALA A 259 15.00 -4.59 11.18
N TRP A 260 16.21 -4.54 10.62
CA TRP A 260 17.07 -3.36 10.67
C TRP A 260 16.53 -2.16 9.87
N LEU A 261 15.61 -2.37 8.92
CA LEU A 261 14.93 -1.31 8.18
C LEU A 261 13.76 -0.69 8.96
N GLN A 262 13.21 -1.39 9.95
CA GLN A 262 12.07 -0.94 10.75
C GLN A 262 12.23 0.48 11.34
N PRO A 263 13.36 0.83 12.00
CA PRO A 263 13.52 2.18 12.54
C PRO A 263 13.72 3.27 11.49
N LEU A 264 13.91 2.92 10.21
CA LEU A 264 14.18 3.85 9.11
C LEU A 264 12.95 4.14 8.26
N MET A 265 11.86 3.41 8.46
CA MET A 265 10.65 3.45 7.64
C MET A 265 9.45 3.87 8.46
N THR A 266 8.49 4.56 7.82
CA THR A 266 7.17 4.75 8.44
C THR A 266 6.50 3.39 8.65
N THR A 267 5.58 3.30 9.61
CA THR A 267 4.85 2.04 9.88
C THR A 267 4.15 1.50 8.63
N ASN A 268 3.50 2.37 7.84
CA ASN A 268 2.82 1.98 6.61
C ASN A 268 3.79 1.42 5.55
N ASN A 269 4.96 2.05 5.39
CA ASN A 269 5.97 1.60 4.44
C ASN A 269 6.64 0.30 4.89
N TYR A 270 6.98 0.18 6.18
CA TYR A 270 7.56 -1.04 6.73
C TYR A 270 6.59 -2.22 6.60
N ASP A 271 5.31 -2.04 6.95
CA ASP A 271 4.29 -3.06 6.78
C ASP A 271 4.15 -3.46 5.30
N SER A 272 4.30 -2.53 4.36
CA SER A 272 4.21 -2.81 2.90
C SER A 272 5.40 -3.60 2.40
N PHE A 273 6.58 -3.24 2.83
CA PHE A 273 7.80 -3.98 2.56
C PHE A 273 7.76 -5.40 3.16
N VAL A 274 7.43 -5.55 4.44
CA VAL A 274 7.28 -6.85 5.12
C VAL A 274 6.28 -7.74 4.38
N HIS A 275 5.14 -7.18 3.97
CA HIS A 275 4.11 -7.92 3.24
C HIS A 275 4.57 -8.44 1.87
N LEU A 276 5.45 -7.72 1.15
CA LEU A 276 6.05 -8.18 -0.10
C LEU A 276 7.00 -9.36 0.11
N VAL A 277 7.83 -9.29 1.16
CA VAL A 277 8.77 -10.37 1.49
C VAL A 277 8.01 -11.63 1.98
N ILE A 278 6.95 -11.46 2.78
CA ILE A 278 6.06 -12.57 3.18
C ILE A 278 5.41 -13.21 1.95
N ASP A 279 4.92 -12.43 0.98
CA ASP A 279 4.32 -12.99 -0.23
C ASP A 279 5.32 -13.85 -1.02
N PHE A 280 6.58 -13.41 -1.12
CA PHE A 280 7.63 -14.22 -1.73
C PHE A 280 7.84 -15.55 -0.99
N ILE A 281 7.95 -15.50 0.34
CA ILE A 281 8.13 -16.68 1.19
C ILE A 281 6.97 -17.66 1.01
N VAL A 282 5.74 -17.19 1.15
CA VAL A 282 4.54 -18.04 1.11
C VAL A 282 4.36 -18.66 -0.27
N LYS A 283 4.53 -17.89 -1.35
CA LYS A 283 4.46 -18.42 -2.72
C LYS A 283 5.51 -19.51 -2.94
N ARG A 284 6.73 -19.33 -2.44
CA ARG A 284 7.80 -20.34 -2.57
C ARG A 284 7.50 -21.59 -1.75
N LEU A 285 7.05 -21.43 -0.51
CA LEU A 285 6.66 -22.54 0.35
C LEU A 285 5.51 -23.34 -0.25
N GLU A 286 4.49 -22.68 -0.81
CA GLU A 286 3.37 -23.37 -1.47
C GLU A 286 3.87 -24.28 -2.61
N VAL A 287 4.74 -23.76 -3.48
CA VAL A 287 5.36 -24.55 -4.57
C VAL A 287 6.13 -25.75 -4.01
N ILE A 288 6.90 -25.56 -2.95
CA ILE A 288 7.67 -26.64 -2.30
C ILE A 288 6.72 -27.69 -1.72
N MET A 289 5.70 -27.29 -0.96
CA MET A 289 4.75 -28.20 -0.32
C MET A 289 3.95 -29.01 -1.35
N MET A 290 3.61 -28.41 -2.51
CA MET A 290 2.92 -29.08 -3.62
C MET A 290 3.74 -30.18 -4.32
N GLN A 291 5.04 -30.25 -4.04
CA GLN A 291 5.94 -31.28 -4.56
C GLN A 291 6.19 -32.42 -3.57
N LYS A 292 5.80 -32.24 -2.30
CA LYS A 292 6.07 -33.22 -1.24
C LYS A 292 5.08 -34.38 -1.21
N ARG A 293 5.36 -35.31 -0.31
CA ARG A 293 4.46 -36.39 0.13
C ARG A 293 4.27 -36.25 1.63
N PHE A 294 3.09 -36.63 2.10
CA PHE A 294 2.67 -36.44 3.48
C PHE A 294 2.10 -37.73 4.06
N SER A 295 2.50 -38.02 5.29
CA SER A 295 1.75 -38.85 6.24
C SER A 295 0.70 -38.02 6.98
N GLN A 296 -0.19 -38.63 7.77
CA GLN A 296 -1.09 -37.89 8.67
C GLN A 296 -0.30 -36.99 9.64
N LEU A 297 0.78 -37.50 10.25
CA LEU A 297 1.65 -36.72 11.14
C LEU A 297 2.38 -35.59 10.40
N GLY A 298 2.69 -35.78 9.12
CA GLY A 298 3.18 -34.71 8.25
C GLY A 298 2.14 -33.61 8.04
N GLY A 299 0.86 -33.96 7.88
CA GLY A 299 -0.23 -32.97 7.84
C GLY A 299 -0.28 -32.12 9.10
N LEU A 300 -0.16 -32.77 10.28
CA LEU A 300 -0.12 -32.08 11.58
C LEU A 300 1.11 -31.19 11.72
N GLN A 301 2.28 -31.67 11.28
CA GLN A 301 3.52 -30.88 11.26
C GLN A 301 3.35 -29.62 10.40
N LEU A 302 2.79 -29.73 9.18
CA LEU A 302 2.60 -28.56 8.30
C LEU A 302 1.62 -27.54 8.89
N ASP A 303 0.56 -28.01 9.55
CA ASP A 303 -0.37 -27.12 10.26
C ASP A 303 0.34 -26.35 11.39
N ARG A 304 1.15 -27.05 12.18
CA ARG A 304 1.98 -26.42 13.22
C ARG A 304 2.96 -25.41 12.65
N ASP A 305 3.69 -25.78 11.59
CA ASP A 305 4.65 -24.90 10.92
C ASP A 305 3.97 -23.64 10.39
N THR A 306 2.82 -23.80 9.73
CA THR A 306 2.04 -22.68 9.18
C THR A 306 1.55 -21.76 10.29
N ARG A 307 1.06 -22.31 11.41
CA ARG A 307 0.64 -21.52 12.58
C ARG A 307 1.82 -20.76 13.20
N ALA A 308 2.98 -21.37 13.31
CA ALA A 308 4.19 -20.71 13.82
C ALA A 308 4.61 -19.52 12.92
N LEU A 309 4.60 -19.71 11.60
CA LEU A 309 4.87 -18.63 10.64
C LEU A 309 3.85 -17.49 10.76
N VAL A 310 2.55 -17.81 10.77
CA VAL A 310 1.48 -16.79 10.92
C VAL A 310 1.66 -16.02 12.23
N SER A 311 1.87 -16.73 13.34
CA SER A 311 2.03 -16.11 14.65
C SER A 311 3.22 -15.16 14.70
N HIS A 312 4.36 -15.56 14.13
CA HIS A 312 5.55 -14.73 14.12
C HIS A 312 5.35 -13.49 13.24
N PHE A 313 4.93 -13.67 11.99
CA PHE A 313 4.76 -12.54 11.07
C PHE A 313 3.64 -11.59 11.51
N SER A 314 2.60 -12.08 12.20
CA SER A 314 1.61 -11.21 12.84
C SER A 314 2.19 -10.26 13.89
N GLY A 315 3.32 -10.62 14.53
CA GLY A 315 4.00 -9.74 15.48
C GLY A 315 4.91 -8.69 14.83
N MET A 316 5.19 -8.80 13.53
CA MET A 316 6.16 -7.94 12.84
C MET A 316 5.51 -6.80 12.05
N THR A 317 4.18 -6.78 11.89
CA THR A 317 3.44 -5.80 11.09
C THR A 317 2.14 -5.44 11.81
N GLN A 318 1.64 -4.22 11.63
CA GLN A 318 0.34 -3.82 12.17
C GLN A 318 -0.83 -4.33 11.31
N ARG A 319 -0.56 -4.72 10.06
CA ARG A 319 -1.57 -5.27 9.14
C ARG A 319 -1.64 -6.80 9.24
N THR A 320 -2.85 -7.33 9.10
CA THR A 320 -3.07 -8.78 9.12
C THR A 320 -2.32 -9.51 8.00
N VAL A 321 -1.71 -10.64 8.35
CA VAL A 321 -1.01 -11.53 7.40
C VAL A 321 -1.82 -12.78 7.06
N ARG A 322 -2.96 -13.03 7.74
CA ARG A 322 -3.73 -14.28 7.63
C ARG A 322 -4.11 -14.61 6.19
N ASP A 323 -4.53 -13.61 5.42
CA ASP A 323 -4.93 -13.79 4.02
C ASP A 323 -3.78 -14.26 3.11
N LYS A 324 -2.53 -13.93 3.44
CA LYS A 324 -1.35 -14.39 2.69
C LYS A 324 -1.14 -15.89 2.88
N PHE A 325 -1.34 -16.38 4.10
CA PHE A 325 -1.17 -17.80 4.47
C PHE A 325 -2.41 -18.66 4.22
N ALA A 326 -3.51 -18.09 3.73
CA ALA A 326 -4.78 -18.79 3.60
C ALA A 326 -4.69 -20.06 2.74
N ARG A 327 -3.92 -20.05 1.64
CA ARG A 327 -3.73 -21.24 0.79
C ARG A 327 -2.94 -22.35 1.51
N LEU A 328 -1.83 -22.02 2.18
CA LEU A 328 -1.07 -22.97 3.00
C LEU A 328 -1.91 -23.54 4.16
N THR A 329 -2.70 -22.69 4.81
CA THR A 329 -3.61 -23.10 5.88
C THR A 329 -4.67 -24.08 5.36
N GLN A 330 -5.28 -23.78 4.21
CA GLN A 330 -6.22 -24.67 3.53
C GLN A 330 -5.59 -26.00 3.12
N MET A 331 -4.35 -25.97 2.62
CA MET A 331 -3.60 -27.19 2.34
C MET A 331 -3.40 -28.03 3.61
N ALA A 332 -2.97 -27.39 4.71
CA ALA A 332 -2.79 -28.07 5.99
C ALA A 332 -4.10 -28.68 6.52
N THR A 333 -5.24 -27.98 6.38
CA THR A 333 -6.56 -28.53 6.71
C THR A 333 -6.86 -29.80 5.92
N ILE A 334 -6.66 -29.80 4.59
CA ILE A 334 -6.89 -30.98 3.74
C ILE A 334 -5.97 -32.14 4.13
N LEU A 335 -4.70 -31.83 4.39
CA LEU A 335 -3.69 -32.86 4.72
C LEU A 335 -3.90 -33.46 6.11
N ASN A 336 -4.71 -32.84 6.96
CA ASN A 336 -5.10 -33.34 8.29
C ASN A 336 -6.39 -34.17 8.32
N LEU A 337 -7.09 -34.31 7.19
CA LEU A 337 -8.27 -35.17 7.13
C LEU A 337 -7.90 -36.63 7.41
N GLU A 338 -8.75 -37.37 8.12
CA GLU A 338 -8.54 -38.80 8.34
C GLU A 338 -8.98 -39.61 7.11
N LYS A 339 -9.96 -39.10 6.36
CA LYS A 339 -10.50 -39.74 5.16
C LYS A 339 -10.75 -38.75 4.04
N VAL A 340 -10.59 -39.22 2.80
CA VAL A 340 -10.82 -38.43 1.58
C VAL A 340 -12.21 -37.80 1.53
N SER A 341 -13.25 -38.46 2.05
CA SER A 341 -14.63 -37.97 2.02
C SER A 341 -14.91 -36.78 2.95
N GLU A 342 -14.12 -36.60 4.01
CA GLU A 342 -14.33 -35.53 5.02
C GLU A 342 -14.19 -34.13 4.41
N ILE A 343 -13.50 -34.00 3.27
CA ILE A 343 -13.43 -32.72 2.55
C ILE A 343 -14.82 -32.19 2.19
N LEU A 344 -15.81 -33.06 2.00
CA LEU A 344 -17.19 -32.68 1.67
C LEU A 344 -17.90 -31.98 2.84
N ASP A 345 -17.42 -32.16 4.07
CA ASP A 345 -17.93 -31.49 5.26
C ASP A 345 -17.47 -30.03 5.33
N PHE A 346 -16.45 -29.67 4.54
CA PHE A 346 -15.88 -28.33 4.48
C PHE A 346 -16.05 -27.68 3.11
N TRP A 347 -16.68 -28.33 2.14
CA TRP A 347 -16.70 -27.89 0.73
C TRP A 347 -18.10 -27.50 0.24
N GLY A 348 -18.16 -26.58 -0.72
CA GLY A 348 -19.43 -26.11 -1.31
C GLY A 348 -20.34 -25.46 -0.27
N GLU A 349 -21.60 -25.91 -0.22
CA GLU A 349 -22.61 -25.43 0.73
C GLU A 349 -22.22 -25.67 2.20
N ASN A 350 -21.36 -26.67 2.46
CA ASN A 350 -20.89 -27.02 3.80
C ASN A 350 -19.64 -26.23 4.24
N SER A 351 -19.12 -25.32 3.42
CA SER A 351 -17.92 -24.53 3.76
C SER A 351 -18.08 -23.61 4.96
N GLY A 352 -19.32 -23.34 5.38
CA GLY A 352 -19.60 -22.48 6.53
C GLY A 352 -18.98 -21.08 6.32
N PRO A 353 -18.20 -20.55 7.29
CA PRO A 353 -17.56 -19.25 7.15
C PRO A 353 -16.27 -19.27 6.28
N MET A 354 -15.83 -20.45 5.83
CA MET A 354 -14.54 -20.61 5.16
C MET A 354 -14.63 -20.28 3.67
N THR A 355 -13.95 -19.22 3.25
CA THR A 355 -13.80 -18.90 1.81
C THR A 355 -12.62 -19.66 1.22
N TRP A 356 -12.90 -20.71 0.45
CA TRP A 356 -11.87 -21.47 -0.26
C TRP A 356 -11.14 -20.64 -1.31
N ARG A 357 -9.82 -20.71 -1.28
CA ARG A 357 -8.90 -20.09 -2.25
C ARG A 357 -8.23 -21.12 -3.16
N LEU A 358 -8.41 -22.40 -2.86
CA LEU A 358 -8.01 -23.51 -3.71
C LEU A 358 -9.14 -23.86 -4.66
N THR A 359 -8.83 -24.10 -5.93
CA THR A 359 -9.78 -24.64 -6.91
C THR A 359 -10.07 -26.12 -6.66
N PRO A 360 -11.17 -26.69 -7.19
CA PRO A 360 -11.43 -28.14 -7.09
C PRO A 360 -10.26 -29.02 -7.54
N ALA A 361 -9.55 -28.60 -8.59
CA ALA A 361 -8.38 -29.31 -9.11
C ALA A 361 -7.20 -29.25 -8.12
N GLU A 362 -6.97 -28.10 -7.49
CA GLU A 362 -5.95 -27.94 -6.46
C GLU A 362 -6.29 -28.75 -5.20
N VAL A 363 -7.55 -28.80 -4.77
CA VAL A 363 -7.96 -29.65 -3.64
C VAL A 363 -7.66 -31.12 -3.90
N ARG A 364 -8.04 -31.65 -5.08
CA ARG A 364 -7.69 -33.02 -5.47
C ARG A 364 -6.18 -33.22 -5.51
N ARG A 365 -5.44 -32.23 -5.99
CA ARG A 365 -3.98 -32.28 -6.02
C ARG A 365 -3.40 -32.35 -4.61
N VAL A 366 -3.89 -31.56 -3.66
CA VAL A 366 -3.44 -31.57 -2.26
C VAL A 366 -3.79 -32.90 -1.59
N LEU A 367 -5.01 -33.41 -1.77
CA LEU A 367 -5.39 -34.75 -1.31
C LEU A 367 -4.45 -35.83 -1.84
N SER A 368 -4.01 -35.72 -3.11
CA SER A 368 -3.07 -36.68 -3.71
C SER A 368 -1.65 -36.64 -3.13
N LEU A 369 -1.33 -35.66 -2.29
CA LEU A 369 -0.03 -35.60 -1.60
C LEU A 369 0.01 -36.54 -0.38
N ARG A 370 -1.15 -36.96 0.15
CA ARG A 370 -1.25 -37.96 1.22
C ARG A 370 -0.98 -39.35 0.68
N VAL A 371 0.02 -40.03 1.25
CA VAL A 371 0.51 -41.32 0.75
C VAL A 371 -0.49 -42.47 0.96
N ASP A 372 -1.38 -42.33 1.93
CA ASP A 372 -2.39 -43.31 2.32
C ASP A 372 -3.74 -43.11 1.60
N PHE A 373 -3.93 -41.97 0.93
CA PHE A 373 -5.17 -41.67 0.20
C PHE A 373 -5.17 -42.30 -1.20
N LYS A 374 -6.20 -43.10 -1.48
CA LYS A 374 -6.32 -43.82 -2.75
C LYS A 374 -6.73 -42.87 -3.90
N PRO A 375 -6.04 -42.90 -5.06
CA PRO A 375 -6.38 -42.05 -6.20
C PRO A 375 -7.83 -42.19 -6.68
N GLU A 376 -8.40 -43.40 -6.63
CA GLU A 376 -9.77 -43.67 -7.06
C GLU A 376 -10.79 -42.98 -6.16
N ALA A 377 -10.54 -42.94 -4.85
CA ALA A 377 -11.39 -42.25 -3.90
C ALA A 377 -11.36 -40.73 -4.13
N ILE A 378 -10.19 -40.18 -4.44
CA ILE A 378 -10.03 -38.75 -4.76
C ILE A 378 -10.74 -38.41 -6.08
N ALA A 379 -10.64 -39.27 -7.10
CA ALA A 379 -11.31 -39.08 -8.39
C ALA A 379 -12.84 -39.12 -8.25
N ALA A 380 -13.37 -39.96 -7.36
CA ALA A 380 -14.80 -40.11 -7.12
C ALA A 380 -15.46 -38.92 -6.40
N LEU A 381 -14.69 -38.02 -5.79
CA LEU A 381 -15.24 -36.82 -5.12
C LEU A 381 -16.01 -35.93 -6.09
N LYS A 382 -17.09 -35.32 -5.59
CA LYS A 382 -17.86 -34.29 -6.29
C LYS A 382 -17.61 -32.95 -5.61
N LEU A 383 -16.60 -32.24 -6.11
CA LEU A 383 -16.16 -30.92 -5.65
C LEU A 383 -16.67 -29.84 -6.61
#